data_AF-G3UT29-F1
#
_entry.id   AF-G3UT29-F1
#
_cell.length_a   1.000
_cell.length_b   1.000
_cell.length_c   1.000
_cell.angle_alpha   90.00
_cell.angle_beta   90.00
_cell.angle_gamma   90.00
#
_symmetry.space_group_name_H-M   'P 1'
#
loop_
_entity.id
_entity.type
_entity.pdbx_description
1 polymer ?
#
loop_
_entity_poly.entity_id
_entity_poly.type
_entity_poly.pdbx_seq_one_letter_code
_entity_poly.pdbx_strand_id
1 'polypeptide(L)'
;MGKLFAEKYSMDIPPFVGKNIDDDEALFKYGPPFGFHRFFDKIKNLLELLPEHDLPEDLKSKHCKRCVVIGSGGILYGSELGHLLNQYDIVIRLNDAPVQGYTDHVGNKTTIRMTYPEGAPLSEHEYPPASLFVQW
;
A
#
# COMPACT_ATOMS: atom_id res chain seq x y z
N MET A 1 -12.86 9.20 20.97
CA MET A 1 -12.34 9.22 19.59
C MET A 1 -13.25 9.97 18.62
N GLY A 2 -14.58 9.80 18.68
CA GLY A 2 -15.51 10.37 17.69
C GLY A 2 -15.74 11.89 17.63
N LYS A 3 -15.11 12.73 18.47
CA LYS A 3 -15.27 14.20 18.38
C LYS A 3 -14.11 14.93 17.72
N LEU A 4 -12.88 14.39 17.78
CA LEU A 4 -11.69 15.06 17.25
C LEU A 4 -11.40 14.71 15.78
N PHE A 5 -11.89 13.57 15.33
CA PHE A 5 -11.57 13.01 14.00
C PHE A 5 -12.79 12.84 13.09
N ALA A 6 -14.02 13.00 13.60
CA ALA A 6 -15.22 12.74 12.81
C ALA A 6 -15.34 13.62 11.56
N GLU A 7 -14.89 14.88 11.63
CA GLU A 7 -14.90 15.79 10.47
C GLU A 7 -13.68 15.62 9.55
N LYS A 8 -12.66 14.87 9.98
CA LYS A 8 -11.41 14.68 9.24
C LYS A 8 -11.32 13.32 8.54
N TYR A 9 -12.27 12.43 8.80
CA TYR A 9 -12.25 11.07 8.31
C TYR A 9 -13.54 10.76 7.58
N SER A 10 -13.41 10.33 6.32
CA SER A 10 -14.52 9.80 5.53
C SER A 10 -14.14 8.41 5.04
N MET A 11 -15.05 7.46 5.22
CA MET A 11 -14.90 6.09 4.69
C MET A 11 -15.32 5.99 3.22
N ASP A 12 -15.97 7.03 2.68
CA ASP A 12 -16.51 7.04 1.33
C ASP A 12 -15.47 7.45 0.28
N ILE A 13 -14.24 7.75 0.70
CA ILE A 13 -13.14 8.14 -0.20
C ILE A 13 -12.43 6.87 -0.68
N PRO A 14 -12.44 6.57 -1.99
CA PRO A 14 -11.71 5.42 -2.52
C PRO A 14 -10.20 5.66 -2.38
N PRO A 15 -9.44 4.71 -1.80
CA PRO A 15 -8.00 4.88 -1.60
C PRO A 15 -7.16 4.59 -2.85
N PHE A 16 -7.74 4.00 -3.89
CA PHE A 16 -7.05 3.60 -5.12
C PHE A 16 -7.78 4.10 -6.36
N VAL A 17 -7.02 4.45 -7.39
CA VAL A 17 -7.54 4.75 -8.72
C VAL A 17 -7.96 3.44 -9.40
N GLY A 18 -9.24 3.32 -9.74
CA GLY A 18 -9.78 2.18 -10.49
C GLY A 18 -9.72 2.40 -12.00
N LYS A 19 -10.19 1.43 -12.79
CA LYS A 19 -10.22 1.53 -14.27
C LYS A 19 -11.24 2.54 -14.81
N ASN A 20 -12.32 2.79 -14.08
CA ASN A 20 -13.40 3.70 -14.50
C ASN A 20 -13.04 5.15 -14.17
N ILE A 21 -12.11 5.72 -14.93
CA ILE A 21 -11.64 7.10 -14.74
C ILE A 21 -12.34 8.12 -15.65
N ASP A 22 -13.07 7.66 -16.65
CA ASP A 22 -13.63 8.53 -17.70
C ASP A 22 -14.62 9.58 -17.14
N ASP A 23 -15.30 9.26 -16.03
CA ASP A 23 -16.30 10.12 -15.38
C ASP A 23 -15.74 10.89 -14.16
N ASP A 24 -14.47 10.71 -13.79
CA ASP A 24 -13.88 11.33 -12.60
C ASP A 24 -13.19 12.67 -12.95
N GLU A 25 -13.99 13.73 -13.08
CA GLU A 25 -13.47 15.08 -13.36
C GLU A 25 -12.50 15.57 -12.27
N ALA A 26 -12.67 15.13 -11.02
CA ALA A 26 -11.83 15.55 -9.91
C ALA A 26 -10.39 15.02 -10.07
N LEU A 27 -10.25 13.81 -10.62
CA LEU A 27 -8.96 13.16 -10.90
C LEU A 27 -8.07 13.98 -11.86
N PHE A 28 -8.66 14.77 -12.76
CA PHE A 28 -7.93 15.54 -13.79
C PHE A 28 -7.85 17.04 -13.50
N LYS A 29 -8.35 17.49 -12.35
CA LYS A 29 -8.33 18.90 -11.93
C LYS A 29 -6.93 19.40 -11.58
N TYR A 30 -6.11 18.56 -10.93
CA TYR A 30 -4.78 18.90 -10.46
C TYR A 30 -3.71 18.02 -11.11
N GLY A 31 -2.47 18.50 -11.13
CA GLY A 31 -1.33 17.69 -11.54
C GLY A 31 -0.87 16.73 -10.43
N PRO A 32 0.04 15.79 -10.74
CA PRO A 32 0.61 14.90 -9.73
C PRO A 32 1.27 15.68 -8.58
N PRO A 33 1.17 15.19 -7.32
CA PRO A 33 0.56 13.93 -6.88
C PRO A 33 -0.95 14.02 -6.57
N PHE A 34 -1.60 15.17 -6.78
CA PHE A 34 -3.01 15.39 -6.39
C PHE A 34 -4.02 15.08 -7.50
N GLY A 35 -3.55 14.62 -8.65
CA GLY A 35 -4.35 14.26 -9.81
C GLY A 35 -3.47 13.98 -11.02
N PHE A 36 -4.09 13.83 -12.18
CA PHE A 36 -3.45 13.42 -13.43
C PHE A 36 -3.70 14.44 -14.55
N HIS A 37 -3.79 15.74 -14.22
CA HIS A 37 -3.98 16.79 -15.21
C HIS A 37 -2.96 16.66 -16.36
N ARG A 38 -3.45 16.56 -17.61
CA ARG A 38 -2.68 16.31 -18.85
C ARG A 38 -2.03 14.92 -18.98
N PHE A 39 -2.39 13.96 -18.12
CA PHE A 39 -1.88 12.59 -18.14
C PHE A 39 -2.95 11.54 -18.43
N PHE A 40 -4.14 11.94 -18.92
CA PHE A 40 -5.28 11.05 -19.19
C PHE A 40 -4.91 9.80 -19.99
N ASP A 41 -4.34 9.96 -21.20
CA ASP A 41 -4.01 8.80 -22.05
C ASP A 41 -2.98 7.87 -21.38
N LYS A 42 -2.02 8.45 -20.63
CA LYS A 42 -1.00 7.66 -19.93
C LYS A 42 -1.59 6.84 -18.79
N ILE A 43 -2.46 7.45 -17.97
CA ILE A 43 -3.06 6.74 -16.84
C ILE A 43 -4.08 5.70 -17.32
N LYS A 44 -4.84 6.00 -18.38
CA LYS A 44 -5.76 5.04 -19.00
C LYS A 44 -5.04 3.81 -19.50
N ASN A 45 -3.98 4.00 -20.30
CA ASN A 45 -3.16 2.90 -20.80
C ASN A 45 -2.50 2.10 -19.66
N LEU A 46 -2.03 2.77 -18.59
CA LEU A 46 -1.45 2.08 -17.44
C LEU A 46 -2.47 1.21 -16.71
N LEU A 47 -3.67 1.71 -16.47
CA LEU A 47 -4.74 0.97 -15.78
C LEU A 47 -5.26 -0.22 -16.59
N GLU A 48 -5.18 -0.19 -17.91
CA GLU A 48 -5.47 -1.33 -18.78
C GLU A 48 -4.42 -2.45 -18.66
N LEU A 49 -3.16 -2.08 -18.42
CA LEU A 49 -2.05 -3.03 -18.24
C LEU A 49 -1.99 -3.61 -16.83
N LEU A 50 -2.43 -2.85 -15.83
CA LEU A 50 -2.42 -3.30 -14.45
C LEU A 50 -3.52 -4.34 -14.22
N PRO A 51 -3.18 -5.49 -13.63
CA PRO A 51 -4.19 -6.44 -13.19
C PRO A 51 -5.11 -5.78 -12.16
N GLU A 52 -6.41 -6.06 -12.23
CA GLU A 52 -7.31 -5.74 -11.13
C GLU A 52 -6.90 -6.58 -9.92
N HIS A 53 -6.33 -5.89 -8.94
CA HIS A 53 -5.90 -6.50 -7.71
C HIS A 53 -6.49 -5.76 -6.54
N ASP A 54 -7.18 -6.52 -5.71
CA ASP A 54 -7.73 -6.11 -4.44
C ASP A 54 -7.17 -7.06 -3.39
N LEU A 55 -7.47 -6.82 -2.11
CA LEU A 55 -7.10 -7.74 -1.04
C LEU A 55 -7.58 -9.17 -1.38
N PRO A 56 -6.78 -10.20 -1.09
CA PRO A 56 -7.21 -11.59 -1.19
C PRO A 56 -8.59 -11.83 -0.54
N GLU A 57 -9.41 -12.69 -1.15
CA GLU A 57 -10.81 -12.93 -0.71
C GLU A 57 -10.90 -13.45 0.74
N ASP A 58 -9.90 -14.20 1.19
CA ASP A 58 -9.80 -14.64 2.58
C ASP A 58 -9.60 -13.46 3.55
N LEU A 59 -8.87 -12.43 3.14
CA LEU A 59 -8.73 -11.19 3.92
C LEU A 59 -9.99 -10.35 3.84
N LYS A 60 -10.59 -10.20 2.65
CA LYS A 60 -11.85 -9.45 2.46
C LYS A 60 -12.98 -9.98 3.33
N SER A 61 -13.18 -11.31 3.33
CA SER A 61 -14.24 -11.99 4.08
C SER A 61 -14.04 -11.99 5.60
N LYS A 62 -12.85 -11.65 6.12
CA LYS A 62 -12.65 -11.46 7.57
C LYS A 62 -13.47 -10.29 8.10
N HIS A 63 -14.32 -10.59 9.08
CA HIS A 63 -15.11 -9.60 9.81
C HIS A 63 -14.24 -8.59 10.57
N CYS A 64 -13.08 -9.01 11.10
CA CYS A 64 -12.11 -8.13 11.73
C CYS A 64 -10.75 -8.33 11.06
N LYS A 65 -10.17 -7.24 10.56
CA LYS A 65 -8.84 -7.23 9.94
C LYS A 65 -7.91 -6.44 10.86
N ARG A 66 -6.83 -7.08 11.30
CA ARG A 66 -5.76 -6.42 12.08
C ARG A 66 -4.63 -6.04 11.13
N CYS A 67 -4.40 -4.74 10.97
CA CYS A 67 -3.35 -4.21 10.12
C CYS A 67 -2.18 -3.69 10.97
N VAL A 68 -0.95 -3.84 10.46
CA VAL A 68 0.24 -3.18 10.99
C VAL A 68 0.98 -2.47 9.86
N VAL A 69 1.43 -1.24 10.12
CA VAL A 69 2.24 -0.45 9.20
C VAL A 69 3.67 -0.43 9.72
N ILE A 70 4.62 -0.88 8.90
CA ILE A 70 6.04 -0.96 9.23
C ILE A 70 6.79 0.04 8.35
N GLY A 71 7.26 1.12 8.96
CA GLY A 71 8.17 2.07 8.30
C GLY A 71 9.63 1.60 8.36
N SER A 72 10.53 2.29 7.65
CA SER A 72 11.97 1.95 7.56
C SER A 72 12.83 2.53 8.68
N GLY A 73 12.23 2.95 9.80
CA GLY A 73 12.96 3.54 10.92
C GLY A 73 13.82 2.50 11.65
N GLY A 74 15.08 2.83 11.93
CA GLY A 74 16.04 1.92 12.58
C GLY A 74 15.70 1.51 14.02
N ILE A 75 14.66 2.09 14.63
CA ILE A 75 14.21 1.76 16.00
C ILE A 75 13.79 0.30 16.17
N LEU A 76 13.44 -0.39 15.08
CA LEU A 76 13.07 -1.80 15.11
C LEU A 76 14.28 -2.74 15.19
N TYR A 77 15.50 -2.25 14.89
CA TYR A 77 16.69 -3.08 14.94
C TYR A 77 16.97 -3.59 16.36
N GLY A 78 17.21 -4.90 16.51
CA GLY A 78 17.41 -5.55 17.81
C GLY A 78 16.13 -5.72 18.66
N SER A 79 14.96 -5.36 18.14
CA SER A 79 13.70 -5.46 18.90
C SER A 79 13.10 -6.88 18.97
N GLU A 80 13.55 -7.77 18.10
CA GLU A 80 13.04 -9.15 17.96
C GLU A 80 11.51 -9.25 17.76
N LEU A 81 10.88 -8.18 17.25
CA LEU A 81 9.43 -8.10 17.08
C LEU A 81 8.91 -8.89 15.86
N GLY A 82 9.78 -9.49 15.04
CA GLY A 82 9.39 -10.06 13.76
C GLY A 82 8.30 -11.13 13.83
N HIS A 83 8.37 -12.01 14.83
CA HIS A 83 7.32 -13.00 15.08
C HIS A 83 5.98 -12.34 15.44
N LEU A 84 5.99 -11.27 16.25
CA LEU A 84 4.78 -10.55 16.63
C LEU A 84 4.16 -9.83 15.43
N LEU A 85 4.98 -9.17 14.61
CA LEU A 85 4.55 -8.45 13.41
C LEU A 85 3.90 -9.38 12.38
N ASN A 86 4.41 -10.60 12.25
CA ASN A 86 3.85 -11.62 11.36
C ASN A 86 2.43 -12.09 11.74
N GLN A 87 1.98 -11.88 12.98
CA GLN A 87 0.64 -12.31 13.44
C GLN A 87 -0.50 -11.42 12.94
N TYR A 88 -0.20 -10.25 12.37
CA TYR A 88 -1.23 -9.37 11.79
C TYR A 88 -1.79 -9.94 10.50
N ASP A 89 -3.07 -9.70 10.23
CA ASP A 89 -3.74 -10.15 9.00
C ASP A 89 -3.11 -9.49 7.77
N ILE A 90 -2.88 -8.18 7.86
CA ILE A 90 -2.33 -7.32 6.81
C ILE A 90 -1.07 -6.65 7.33
N VAL A 91 0.05 -6.88 6.64
CA VAL A 91 1.33 -6.19 6.91
C VAL A 91 1.62 -5.22 5.77
N ILE A 92 1.66 -3.93 6.08
CA ILE A 92 1.91 -2.85 5.13
C ILE A 92 3.35 -2.35 5.31
N ARG A 93 4.16 -2.39 4.26
CA ARG A 93 5.51 -1.82 4.22
C ARG A 93 5.58 -0.64 3.26
N LEU A 94 6.56 0.23 3.47
CA LEU A 94 6.76 1.44 2.69
C LEU A 94 8.13 1.41 2.01
N ASN A 95 8.19 1.87 0.76
CA ASN A 95 9.41 2.13 0.02
C ASN A 95 10.37 0.91 0.02
N ASP A 96 11.67 1.15 0.15
CA ASP A 96 12.75 0.16 0.24
C ASP A 96 13.00 -0.29 1.70
N ALA A 97 11.96 -0.47 2.52
CA ALA A 97 12.12 -1.11 3.83
C ALA A 97 12.58 -2.57 3.65
N PRO A 98 13.83 -2.94 4.02
CA PRO A 98 14.33 -4.28 3.74
C PRO A 98 13.75 -5.30 4.71
N VAL A 99 13.44 -6.49 4.21
CA VAL A 99 13.03 -7.66 4.99
C VAL A 99 14.18 -8.64 5.11
N GLN A 100 14.91 -8.85 4.01
CA GLN A 100 16.03 -9.79 3.98
C GLN A 100 17.14 -9.32 4.92
N GLY A 101 17.59 -10.23 5.80
CA GLY A 101 18.60 -9.91 6.81
C GLY A 101 18.07 -9.22 8.07
N TYR A 102 16.78 -8.86 8.12
CA TYR A 102 16.15 -8.19 9.26
C TYR A 102 14.91 -8.92 9.79
N THR A 103 14.65 -10.15 9.33
CA THR A 103 13.39 -10.89 9.59
C THR A 103 13.08 -11.05 11.08
N ASP A 104 14.10 -11.21 11.92
CA ASP A 104 13.91 -11.34 13.38
C ASP A 104 13.33 -10.06 13.99
N HIS A 105 13.63 -8.92 13.39
CA HIS A 105 13.23 -7.60 13.86
C HIS A 105 11.93 -7.12 13.23
N VAL A 106 11.76 -7.34 11.93
CA VAL A 106 10.66 -6.75 11.15
C VAL A 106 9.67 -7.76 10.58
N GLY A 107 9.89 -9.05 10.80
CA GLY A 107 9.07 -10.14 10.26
C GLY A 107 9.38 -10.41 8.80
N ASN A 108 8.76 -11.45 8.24
CA ASN A 108 8.92 -11.87 6.83
C ASN A 108 7.60 -11.80 6.03
N LYS A 109 6.49 -11.41 6.66
CA LYS A 109 5.21 -11.19 5.99
C LYS A 109 5.15 -9.77 5.40
N THR A 110 4.67 -9.69 4.17
CA THR A 110 4.28 -8.44 3.49
C THR A 110 3.02 -8.71 2.70
N THR A 111 1.94 -7.99 2.99
CA THR A 111 0.66 -8.09 2.26
C THR A 111 0.52 -6.95 1.27
N ILE A 112 0.89 -5.73 1.68
CA ILE A 112 0.92 -4.54 0.82
C ILE A 112 2.30 -3.90 0.94
N ARG A 113 2.90 -3.51 -0.18
CA ARG A 113 4.04 -2.60 -0.21
C ARG A 113 3.65 -1.35 -0.99
N MET A 114 3.67 -0.21 -0.31
CA MET A 114 3.41 1.09 -0.93
C MET A 114 4.74 1.73 -1.30
N THR A 115 4.90 2.16 -2.55
CA THR A 115 6.15 2.77 -3.02
C THR A 115 5.88 3.72 -4.18
N TYR A 116 6.90 4.48 -4.57
CA TYR A 116 7.00 5.20 -5.84
C TYR A 116 8.31 4.77 -6.52
N PRO A 117 8.52 5.05 -7.82
CA PRO A 117 9.64 4.48 -8.58
C PRO A 117 11.02 4.67 -7.92
N GLU A 118 11.31 5.85 -7.40
CA GLU A 118 12.59 6.19 -6.77
C GLU A 118 12.75 5.63 -5.35
N GLY A 119 11.66 5.17 -4.73
CA GLY A 119 11.65 4.54 -3.41
C GLY A 119 11.49 3.03 -3.47
N ALA A 120 11.41 2.42 -4.66
CA ALA A 120 11.12 1.01 -4.82
C ALA A 120 12.33 0.12 -4.42
N PRO A 121 12.07 -1.09 -3.89
CA PRO A 121 13.16 -2.01 -3.58
C PRO A 121 14.02 -2.36 -4.78
N LEU A 122 15.34 -2.38 -4.57
CA LEU A 122 16.31 -2.68 -5.62
C LEU A 122 16.48 -4.19 -5.87
N SER A 123 16.14 -5.03 -4.89
CA SER A 123 16.31 -6.48 -4.96
C SER A 123 14.98 -7.15 -5.32
N GLU A 124 15.00 -8.08 -6.28
CA GLU A 124 13.83 -8.91 -6.64
C GLU A 124 13.30 -9.73 -5.45
N HIS A 125 14.17 -10.05 -4.49
CA HIS A 125 13.80 -10.78 -3.26
C HIS A 125 12.86 -9.99 -2.34
N GLU A 126 12.74 -8.68 -2.54
CA GLU A 126 11.84 -7.81 -1.78
C GLU A 126 10.44 -7.69 -2.42
N TYR A 127 10.17 -8.46 -3.48
CA TYR A 127 8.87 -8.55 -4.18
C TYR A 127 8.20 -9.93 -3.99
N PRO A 128 7.59 -10.22 -2.82
CA PRO A 128 6.87 -11.47 -2.61
C PRO A 128 5.70 -11.64 -3.60
N PRO A 129 5.52 -12.80 -4.25
CA PRO A 129 4.48 -13.00 -5.27
C PRO A 129 3.05 -12.77 -4.79
N ALA A 130 2.78 -12.94 -3.49
CA ALA A 130 1.45 -12.77 -2.89
C ALA A 130 1.19 -11.34 -2.36
N SER A 131 2.11 -10.39 -2.60
CA SER A 131 1.99 -9.03 -2.09
C SER A 131 1.43 -8.07 -3.13
N LEU A 132 0.58 -7.15 -2.68
CA LEU A 132 0.05 -6.06 -3.48
C LEU A 132 1.05 -4.91 -3.50
N PHE A 133 1.53 -4.56 -4.69
CA PHE A 133 2.36 -3.39 -4.89
C PHE A 133 1.50 -2.19 -5.27
N VAL A 134 1.46 -1.20 -4.38
CA VAL A 134 0.70 0.03 -4.56
C VAL A 134 1.65 1.15 -4.91
N GLN A 135 1.42 1.79 -6.06
CA GLN A 135 2.18 2.97 -6.47
C GLN A 135 1.49 4.26 -6.00
N TRP A 136 2.28 5.17 -5.41
CA TRP A 136 1.87 6.52 -4.99
C TRP A 136 2.36 7.57 -5.99
#